data_AF-A6V9V2-F1
#
_entry.id   AF-A6V9V2-F1
#
_cell.length_a   1.000
_cell.length_b   1.000
_cell.length_c   1.000
_cell.angle_alpha   90.00
_cell.angle_beta   90.00
_cell.angle_gamma   90.00
#
_symmetry.space_group_name_H-M   'P 1'
#
loop_
_entity.id
_entity.type
_entity.pdbx_description
1 polymer ?
#
loop_
_entity_poly.entity_id
_entity_poly.type
_entity_poly.pdbx_seq_one_letter_code
_entity_poly.pdbx_strand_id
1 'polypeptide(L)'
;MKSIYNTPGFSEELLLVCASLREVGLDNLADQFRDAVFDRSVVDQAIIALRERVKTPSPEHAADNEPWLYCDWQARQTAYRLLQRLERATR
;
A
#
# COMPACT_ATOMS: atom_id res chain seq x y z
N MET A 1 5.01 2.59 18.89
CA MET A 1 5.71 1.90 17.78
C MET A 1 5.74 0.41 18.08
N LYS A 2 5.24 -0.45 17.18
CA LYS A 2 5.22 -1.91 17.43
C LYS A 2 6.64 -2.48 17.32
N SER A 3 7.03 -3.37 18.24
CA SER A 3 8.37 -4.00 18.24
C SER A 3 8.70 -4.71 16.93
N ILE A 4 7.68 -5.30 16.29
CA ILE A 4 7.79 -6.04 15.02
C ILE A 4 8.32 -5.21 13.86
N TYR A 5 8.15 -3.87 13.88
CA TYR A 5 8.60 -2.99 12.80
C TYR A 5 10.11 -2.93 12.63
N ASN A 6 10.86 -3.28 13.68
CA ASN A 6 12.32 -3.26 13.65
C ASN A 6 12.94 -4.60 13.21
N THR A 7 12.11 -5.58 12.84
CA THR A 7 12.61 -6.88 12.39
C THR A 7 13.05 -6.83 10.92
N PRO A 8 14.09 -7.60 10.54
CA PRO A 8 14.48 -7.72 9.13
C PRO A 8 13.33 -8.19 8.24
N GLY A 9 12.55 -9.18 8.70
CA GLY A 9 11.38 -9.68 7.96
C GLY A 9 10.34 -8.61 7.68
N PHE A 10 10.11 -7.68 8.62
CA PHE A 10 9.20 -6.57 8.36
C PHE A 10 9.75 -5.55 7.35
N SER A 11 11.07 -5.43 7.22
CA SER A 11 11.69 -4.59 6.18
C SER A 11 11.44 -5.15 4.79
N GLU A 12 11.52 -6.48 4.64
CA GLU A 12 11.17 -7.18 3.41
C GLU A 12 9.70 -6.96 3.03
N GLU A 13 8.80 -6.99 4.02
CA GLU A 13 7.38 -6.68 3.80
C GLU A 13 7.16 -5.25 3.27
N LEU A 14 7.80 -4.25 3.87
CA LEU A 14 7.69 -2.86 3.40
C LEU A 14 8.23 -2.70 1.97
N LEU A 15 9.35 -3.37 1.64
CA LEU A 15 9.92 -3.35 0.29
C LEU A 15 9.01 -4.04 -0.73
N LEU A 16 8.42 -5.18 -0.38
CA LEU A 16 7.46 -5.89 -1.22
C LEU A 16 6.23 -5.04 -1.50
N VAL A 17 5.70 -4.37 -0.47
CA VAL A 17 4.57 -3.45 -0.60
C VAL A 17 4.93 -2.27 -1.50
N CYS A 18 6.10 -1.66 -1.29
CA CYS A 18 6.61 -0.58 -2.14
C CYS A 18 6.67 -1.00 -3.62
N ALA A 19 7.32 -2.13 -3.93
CA ALA A 19 7.44 -2.62 -5.29
C ALA A 19 6.08 -2.91 -5.93
N SER A 20 5.21 -3.62 -5.21
CA SER A 20 3.88 -4.00 -5.69
C SER A 20 2.98 -2.80 -5.97
N LEU A 21 3.11 -1.72 -5.19
CA LEU A 21 2.38 -0.47 -5.40
C LEU A 21 2.85 0.28 -6.65
N ARG A 22 4.15 0.28 -6.94
CA ARG A 22 4.70 0.88 -8.18
C ARG A 22 4.21 0.15 -9.43
N GLU A 23 4.10 -1.17 -9.39
CA GLU A 23 3.60 -1.97 -10.52
C GLU A 23 2.17 -1.60 -10.93
N VAL A 24 1.37 -1.06 -10.00
CA VAL A 24 -0.01 -0.63 -10.26
C VAL A 24 -0.18 0.89 -10.28
N GLY A 25 0.91 1.65 -10.40
CA GLY A 25 0.90 3.11 -10.54
C GLY A 25 0.51 3.88 -9.27
N LEU A 26 0.66 3.29 -8.09
CA LEU A 26 0.42 3.94 -6.80
C LEU A 26 1.71 4.51 -6.21
N ASP A 27 2.43 5.31 -7.00
CA ASP A 27 3.80 5.76 -6.70
C ASP A 27 3.91 6.56 -5.39
N ASN A 28 3.00 7.51 -5.17
CA ASN A 28 2.99 8.31 -3.95
C ASN A 28 2.84 7.45 -2.68
N LEU A 29 2.09 6.36 -2.76
CA LEU A 29 1.94 5.43 -1.65
C LEU A 29 3.16 4.54 -1.53
N ALA A 30 3.73 4.08 -2.65
CA ALA A 30 4.95 3.31 -2.67
C ALA A 30 6.13 4.06 -2.01
N ASP A 31 6.23 5.37 -2.24
CA ASP A 31 7.27 6.20 -1.64
C ASP A 31 7.13 6.32 -0.12
N GLN A 32 5.90 6.37 0.41
CA GLN A 32 5.68 6.31 1.87
C GLN A 32 6.16 4.98 2.48
N PHE A 33 5.97 3.86 1.77
CA PHE A 33 6.50 2.56 2.21
C PHE A 33 8.02 2.47 2.10
N ARG A 34 8.62 3.13 1.10
CA ARG A 34 10.07 3.27 0.98
C ARG A 34 10.64 4.07 2.15
N ASP A 35 10.03 5.21 2.47
CA ASP A 35 10.45 6.04 3.60
C ASP A 35 10.34 5.27 4.92
N ALA A 36 9.28 4.46 5.06
CA ALA A 36 9.06 3.59 6.22
C ALA A 36 10.13 2.48 6.41
N VAL A 37 10.94 2.17 5.39
CA VAL A 37 12.10 1.27 5.52
C VAL A 37 13.21 1.95 6.32
N PHE A 38 13.41 3.25 6.11
CA PHE A 38 14.47 4.04 6.74
C PHE A 38 14.02 4.69 8.05
N ASP A 39 12.76 5.16 8.11
CA ASP A 39 12.15 5.75 9.29
C ASP A 39 10.96 4.92 9.79
N ARG A 40 11.14 4.24 10.92
CA ARG A 40 10.10 3.36 11.48
C ARG A 40 8.95 4.12 12.14
N SER A 41 9.11 5.42 12.39
CA SER A 41 8.06 6.24 12.99
C SER A 41 6.88 6.48 12.02
N VAL A 42 7.13 6.42 10.71
CA VAL A 42 6.12 6.68 9.66
C VAL A 42 5.41 5.41 9.15
N VAL A 43 5.78 4.22 9.64
CA VAL A 43 5.16 2.94 9.24
C VAL A 43 3.66 2.95 9.46
N ASP A 44 3.20 3.40 10.63
CA ASP A 44 1.77 3.42 10.95
C ASP A 44 1.01 4.39 10.02
N GLN A 45 1.64 5.51 9.64
CA GLN A 45 1.06 6.47 8.70
C GLN A 45 0.94 5.88 7.29
N ALA A 46 1.96 5.16 6.81
CA ALA A 46 1.91 4.49 5.51
C ALA A 46 0.82 3.41 5.46
N ILE A 47 0.65 2.63 6.55
CA ILE A 47 -0.44 1.64 6.66
C ILE A 47 -1.81 2.31 6.67
N ILE A 48 -1.97 3.44 7.36
CA ILE A 48 -3.22 4.22 7.34
C ILE A 48 -3.51 4.73 5.92
N ALA A 49 -2.52 5.29 5.22
CA ALA A 49 -2.70 5.74 3.84
C ALA A 49 -3.09 4.59 2.90
N LEU A 50 -2.51 3.39 3.09
CA LEU A 50 -2.90 2.18 2.36
C LEU A 50 -4.35 1.77 2.64
N ARG A 51 -4.78 1.83 3.92
CA ARG A 51 -6.18 1.56 4.30
C ARG A 51 -7.14 2.55 3.65
N GLU A 52 -6.81 3.82 3.62
CA GLU A 52 -7.65 4.83 2.98
C GLU A 52 -7.69 4.62 1.45
N ARG A 53 -6.57 4.28 0.81
CA ARG A 53 -6.55 3.94 -0.63
C ARG A 53 -7.45 2.74 -0.97
N VAL A 54 -7.51 1.75 -0.08
CA VAL A 54 -8.39 0.58 -0.23
C VAL A 54 -9.87 0.96 -0.10
N LYS A 55 -10.22 1.95 0.74
CA LYS A 55 -11.61 2.39 0.93
C LYS A 55 -12.06 3.32 -0.20
N THR A 56 -11.21 4.27 -0.58
CA THR A 56 -11.51 5.33 -1.52
C THR A 56 -11.51 4.81 -2.95
N PRO A 57 -12.64 4.84 -3.68
CA PRO A 57 -12.62 4.69 -5.14
C PRO A 57 -11.84 5.87 -5.74
N SER A 58 -11.09 5.68 -6.82
CA SER A 58 -10.43 6.83 -7.45
C SER A 58 -11.47 7.88 -7.85
N PRO A 59 -11.26 9.17 -7.52
CA PRO A 59 -12.23 10.18 -7.90
C PRO A 59 -12.29 10.30 -9.43
N GLU A 60 -13.52 10.37 -9.94
CA GLU A 60 -13.90 10.91 -11.25
C GLU A 60 -13.39 10.19 -12.51
N HIS A 61 -13.70 8.89 -12.68
CA HIS A 61 -13.97 8.32 -14.02
C HIS A 61 -15.09 7.28 -13.98
N ALA A 62 -16.15 7.54 -13.20
CA ALA A 62 -17.36 6.72 -13.17
C ALA A 62 -18.24 6.93 -14.42
N ALA A 63 -17.61 7.02 -15.60
CA ALA A 63 -18.25 6.96 -16.89
C ALA A 63 -17.87 5.62 -17.54
N ASP A 64 -18.88 4.97 -18.13
CA ASP A 64 -18.90 3.57 -18.52
C ASP A 64 -17.65 3.05 -19.28
N ASN A 65 -17.16 1.87 -18.89
CA ASN A 65 -16.30 0.97 -19.67
C ASN A 65 -14.98 1.51 -20.25
N GLU A 66 -14.34 2.47 -19.59
CA GLU A 66 -13.02 2.94 -20.01
C GLU A 66 -11.87 2.04 -19.48
N PRO A 67 -10.79 1.79 -20.26
CA PRO A 67 -9.63 0.97 -19.85
C PRO A 67 -8.98 1.40 -18.51
N TRP A 68 -9.06 2.68 -18.15
CA TRP A 68 -8.52 3.24 -16.91
C TRP A 68 -9.24 2.69 -15.65
N LEU A 69 -10.51 2.25 -15.78
CA LEU A 69 -11.27 1.59 -14.71
C LEU A 69 -10.67 0.23 -14.33
N TYR A 70 -10.14 -0.51 -15.32
CA TYR A 70 -9.46 -1.79 -15.07
C TYR A 70 -8.18 -1.57 -14.26
N CYS A 71 -7.40 -0.53 -14.61
CA CYS A 71 -6.20 -0.14 -13.86
C CYS A 71 -6.53 0.26 -12.41
N ASP A 72 -7.60 1.02 -12.18
CA ASP A 72 -8.01 1.39 -10.82
C ASP A 72 -8.49 0.19 -10.00
N TRP A 73 -9.28 -0.71 -10.61
CA TRP A 73 -9.70 -1.94 -9.95
C TRP A 73 -8.49 -2.81 -9.57
N GLN A 74 -7.53 -2.99 -10.48
CA GLN A 74 -6.32 -3.75 -10.23
C GLN A 74 -5.50 -3.12 -9.10
N ALA A 75 -5.31 -1.79 -9.13
CA ALA A 75 -4.59 -1.07 -8.08
C ALA A 75 -5.25 -1.23 -6.70
N ARG A 76 -6.58 -1.16 -6.64
CA ARG A 76 -7.34 -1.36 -5.39
C ARG A 76 -7.26 -2.80 -4.89
N GLN A 77 -7.35 -3.80 -5.77
CA GLN A 77 -7.19 -5.21 -5.41
C GLN A 77 -5.79 -5.49 -4.86
N THR A 78 -4.75 -4.95 -5.52
CA THR A 78 -3.37 -5.04 -5.05
C THR A 78 -3.22 -4.40 -3.67
N ALA A 79 -3.69 -3.16 -3.49
CA ALA A 79 -3.65 -2.48 -2.21
C ALA A 79 -4.36 -3.26 -1.09
N TYR A 80 -5.51 -3.88 -1.38
CA TYR A 80 -6.25 -4.70 -0.42
C TYR A 80 -5.46 -5.94 0.01
N ARG A 81 -4.86 -6.68 -0.94
CA ARG A 81 -4.05 -7.87 -0.65
C ARG A 81 -2.82 -7.52 0.18
N LEU A 82 -2.15 -6.42 -0.15
CA LEU A 82 -0.99 -5.91 0.60
C LEU A 82 -1.38 -5.52 2.03
N LEU A 83 -2.53 -4.87 2.21
CA LEU A 83 -3.03 -4.52 3.53
C LEU A 83 -3.29 -5.77 4.38
N GLN A 84 -3.99 -6.77 3.85
CA GLN A 84 -4.23 -8.03 4.56
C GLN A 84 -2.93 -8.73 4.96
N ARG A 85 -1.92 -8.68 4.08
CA ARG A 85 -0.60 -9.26 4.35
C ARG A 85 0.08 -8.55 5.52
N LEU A 86 0.12 -7.22 5.50
CA LEU A 86 0.68 -6.41 6.59
C LEU A 86 -0.06 -6.61 7.92
N GLU A 87 -1.39 -6.75 7.88
CA GLU A 87 -2.17 -7.04 9.09
C GLU A 87 -1.86 -8.40 9.70
N ARG A 88 -1.54 -9.41 8.87
CA ARG A 88 -1.07 -10.72 9.35
C ARG A 88 0.36 -10.64 9.90
N ALA A 89 1.23 -9.87 9.26
CA ALA A 89 2.62 -9.67 9.69
C ALA A 89 2.76 -8.81 10.95
N THR A 90 1.71 -8.11 11.39
CA THR A 90 1.73 -7.19 12.54
C THR A 90 0.83 -7.62 13.70
N ARG A 91 0.28 -8.84 13.63
CA ARG A 91 -0.33 -9.57 14.75
C ARG A 91 0.76 -10.29 15.54
#